data_AF-A0A2N0NN25-F1
#
_entry.id   AF-A0A2N0NN25-F1
#
_cell.length_a   1.000
_cell.length_b   1.000
_cell.length_c   1.000
_cell.angle_alpha   90.00
_cell.angle_beta   90.00
_cell.angle_gamma   90.00
#
_symmetry.space_group_name_H-M   'P 1'
#
loop_
_entity.id
_entity.type
_entity.pdbx_description
1 polymer ?
#
loop_
_entity_poly.entity_id
_entity_poly.type
_entity_poly.pdbx_seq_one_letter_code
_entity_poly.pdbx_strand_id
1 'polypeptide(L)'
;MNALPLVQSRLTTGSLAAYDGFDFNELYHFMQNFHQNIDNTITTGSEEFPGEMLTPRNRVSLPNATYELLVKYYNDIYDWNFTSIADLASSDLSSGDSNQSIVVLPIITQFGHIRIAAEIFGSKSAP
;
A
#
# COMPACT_ATOMS: atom_id res chain seq x y z
N MET A 1 18.10 37.42 -4.99
CA MET A 1 17.10 36.79 -5.87
C MET A 1 15.87 36.51 -5.04
N ASN A 2 14.73 36.96 -5.54
CA ASN A 2 13.48 37.09 -4.81
C ASN A 2 12.92 35.70 -4.46
N ALA A 3 12.47 35.56 -3.21
CA ALA A 3 11.77 34.40 -2.70
C ALA A 3 10.51 34.14 -3.53
N LEU A 4 10.30 32.89 -3.95
CA LEU A 4 9.06 32.45 -4.56
C LEU A 4 7.93 32.54 -3.52
N PRO A 5 6.86 33.32 -3.74
CA PRO A 5 5.68 33.28 -2.90
C PRO A 5 4.84 32.06 -3.34
N LEU A 6 5.29 30.86 -2.99
CA LEU A 6 4.61 29.60 -3.26
C LEU A 6 4.57 28.89 -1.91
N VAL A 7 3.65 29.18 -1.00
CA VAL A 7 2.24 28.76 -1.04
C VAL A 7 1.53 29.63 0.00
N GLN A 8 0.44 30.32 -0.34
CA GLN A 8 -0.38 30.94 0.70
C GLN A 8 -0.96 29.83 1.59
N SER A 9 -0.84 29.98 2.91
CA SER A 9 -1.49 29.09 3.89
C SER A 9 -2.99 29.10 3.63
N ARG A 10 -3.48 28.08 2.96
CA ARG A 10 -4.92 27.89 2.75
C ARG A 10 -5.39 27.07 3.93
N LEU A 11 -6.39 27.55 4.68
CA LEU A 11 -7.08 26.73 5.67
C LEU A 11 -7.49 25.43 5.01
N THR A 12 -6.96 24.32 5.50
CA THR A 12 -7.37 22.98 5.09
C THR A 12 -8.44 22.48 6.06
N THR A 13 -9.28 21.56 5.60
CA THR A 13 -10.41 21.03 6.38
C THR A 13 -10.29 19.51 6.44
N GLY A 14 -10.61 18.92 7.59
CA GLY A 14 -10.54 17.47 7.79
C GLY A 14 -9.15 17.00 8.25
N SER A 15 -8.76 15.77 7.94
CA SER A 15 -7.47 15.18 8.36
C SER A 15 -6.24 15.98 7.92
N LEU A 16 -6.36 16.77 6.85
CA LEU A 16 -5.31 17.66 6.36
C LEU A 16 -5.14 18.93 7.23
N ALA A 17 -6.16 19.33 8.00
CA ALA A 17 -6.09 20.49 8.91
C ALA A 17 -5.11 20.29 10.07
N ALA A 18 -4.70 19.03 10.34
CA ALA A 18 -3.68 18.73 11.34
C ALA A 18 -2.33 19.40 11.04
N TYR A 19 -2.07 19.75 9.77
CA TYR A 19 -0.81 20.36 9.34
C TYR A 19 -0.83 21.89 9.39
N ASP A 20 -2.01 22.52 9.51
CA ASP A 20 -2.16 23.98 9.50
C ASP A 20 -1.57 24.65 10.76
N GLY A 21 -1.29 23.88 11.82
CA GLY A 21 -0.73 24.36 13.08
C GLY A 21 0.80 24.38 13.14
N PHE A 22 1.49 23.77 12.16
CA PHE A 22 2.94 23.72 12.14
C PHE A 22 3.53 24.97 11.49
N ASP A 23 4.57 25.54 12.08
CA ASP A 23 5.41 26.47 11.34
C ASP A 23 6.26 25.72 10.30
N PHE A 24 6.81 26.45 9.33
CA PHE A 24 7.58 25.84 8.24
C PHE A 24 8.78 25.01 8.74
N ASN A 25 9.46 25.46 9.80
CA ASN A 25 10.62 24.80 10.35
C ASN A 25 10.22 23.52 11.10
N GLU A 26 9.12 23.56 11.85
CA GLU A 26 8.55 22.38 12.51
C GLU A 26 8.04 21.35 11.51
N LEU A 27 7.33 21.77 10.45
CA LEU A 27 6.87 20.89 9.39
C LEU A 27 8.05 20.24 8.66
N TYR A 28 9.09 21.03 8.35
CA TYR A 28 10.32 20.53 7.73
C TYR A 28 11.02 19.49 8.61
N HIS A 29 11.18 19.76 9.91
CA HIS A 29 11.77 18.80 10.84
C HIS A 29 10.91 17.54 11.02
N PHE A 30 9.58 17.68 11.06
CA PHE A 30 8.66 16.55 11.14
C PHE A 30 8.80 15.64 9.91
N MET A 31 8.80 16.22 8.71
CA MET A 31 8.99 15.47 7.46
C MET A 31 10.37 14.80 7.39
N GLN A 32 11.43 15.47 7.85
CA GLN A 32 12.78 14.88 7.90
C GLN A 32 12.87 13.71 8.87
N ASN A 33 12.27 13.82 10.07
CA ASN A 33 12.22 12.72 11.03
C ASN A 33 11.37 11.55 10.51
N PHE A 34 10.27 11.85 9.80
CA PHE A 34 9.47 10.83 9.16
C PHE A 34 10.28 10.10 8.09
N HIS A 35 10.93 10.83 7.18
CA HIS A 35 11.79 10.27 6.13
C HIS A 35 12.95 9.42 6.67
N GLN A 36 13.60 9.84 7.75
CA GLN A 36 14.69 9.07 8.37
C GLN A 36 14.23 7.74 8.98
N ASN A 37 12.94 7.60 9.33
CA ASN A 37 12.38 6.31 9.75
C ASN A 37 12.02 5.39 8.57
N ILE A 38 11.95 5.92 7.34
CA ILE A 38 11.64 5.16 6.12
C ILE A 38 12.89 4.42 5.61
N ASP A 39 14.10 4.95 5.81
CA ASP A 39 15.33 4.32 5.31
C ASP A 39 15.61 2.91 5.92
N ASN A 40 15.03 2.58 7.07
CA ASN A 40 15.14 1.24 7.68
C ASN A 40 14.08 0.22 7.18
N THR A 41 13.09 0.62 6.37
CA THR A 41 11.92 -0.22 6.01
C THR A 41 11.82 -0.58 4.52
N ILE A 42 12.65 0.02 3.66
CA ILE A 42 12.58 -0.11 2.19
C ILE A 42 12.85 -1.55 1.70
N THR A 43 13.64 -2.36 2.40
CA THR A 43 14.06 -3.70 1.89
C THR A 43 12.98 -4.78 1.98
N THR A 44 11.85 -4.54 2.67
CA THR A 44 10.84 -5.58 2.94
C THR A 44 9.42 -5.15 2.55
N GLY A 45 9.23 -3.99 1.91
CA GLY A 45 7.88 -3.45 1.65
C GLY A 45 7.08 -3.25 2.94
N SER A 46 7.77 -2.91 4.03
CA SER A 46 7.23 -2.77 5.38
C SER A 46 6.97 -1.32 5.71
N GLU A 47 6.23 -0.61 4.86
CA GLU A 47 5.61 0.63 5.32
C GLU A 47 4.66 0.24 6.47
N GLU A 48 4.94 0.69 7.69
CA GLU A 48 4.07 0.44 8.82
C GLU A 48 2.73 1.08 8.51
N PHE A 49 1.74 0.26 8.15
CA PHE A 49 0.38 0.72 8.03
C PHE A 49 0.00 1.31 9.40
N PRO A 50 -0.31 2.61 9.52
CA PRO A 50 -0.49 3.29 10.82
C PRO A 50 -1.78 2.86 11.54
N GLY A 51 -2.44 1.82 11.01
CA GLY A 51 -3.66 1.26 11.51
C GLY A 51 -3.57 -0.24 11.81
N GLU A 52 -4.61 -0.75 12.45
CA GLU A 52 -4.75 -2.15 12.82
C GLU A 52 -5.87 -2.78 11.98
N MET A 53 -5.60 -3.90 11.31
CA MET A 53 -6.61 -4.68 10.60
C MET A 53 -7.36 -5.57 11.60
N LEU A 54 -8.64 -5.28 11.83
CA LEU A 54 -9.46 -5.90 12.85
C LEU A 54 -10.43 -6.94 12.26
N THR A 55 -10.88 -7.86 13.11
CA THR A 55 -11.87 -8.87 12.76
C THR A 55 -13.24 -8.24 12.47
N PRO A 56 -14.11 -8.87 11.66
CA PRO A 56 -14.00 -10.22 11.09
C PRO A 56 -12.95 -10.34 9.99
N ARG A 57 -12.27 -11.49 9.95
CA ARG A 57 -11.24 -11.85 8.96
C ARG A 57 -11.75 -13.00 8.10
N ASN A 58 -11.86 -12.80 6.80
CA ASN A 58 -12.33 -13.81 5.86
C ASN A 58 -11.29 -14.08 4.78
N ARG A 59 -11.17 -15.33 4.33
CA ARG A 59 -10.43 -15.65 3.09
C ARG A 59 -11.42 -15.63 1.94
N VAL A 60 -11.17 -14.78 0.95
CA VAL A 60 -12.05 -14.62 -0.21
C VAL A 60 -11.26 -14.76 -1.50
N SER A 61 -11.91 -15.29 -2.54
CA SER A 61 -11.34 -15.32 -3.88
C SER A 61 -11.53 -13.96 -4.54
N LEU A 62 -10.50 -13.46 -5.21
CA LEU A 62 -10.63 -12.30 -6.07
C LEU A 62 -11.50 -12.64 -7.29
N PRO A 63 -12.34 -11.70 -7.73
CA PRO A 63 -12.87 -11.73 -9.09
C PRO A 63 -11.72 -11.74 -10.11
N ASN A 64 -11.89 -12.51 -11.19
CA ASN A 64 -10.83 -12.70 -12.18
C ASN A 64 -10.27 -11.39 -12.75
N ALA A 65 -11.15 -10.42 -13.04
CA ALA A 65 -10.74 -9.11 -13.55
C ALA A 65 -9.82 -8.36 -12.57
N THR A 66 -10.10 -8.41 -11.27
CA THR A 66 -9.24 -7.79 -10.24
C THR A 66 -7.93 -8.56 -10.08
N TYR A 67 -7.97 -9.89 -10.20
CA TYR A 67 -6.79 -10.73 -10.11
C TYR A 67 -5.80 -10.47 -11.26
N GLU A 68 -6.29 -10.37 -12.50
CA GLU A 68 -5.47 -10.00 -13.66
C GLU A 68 -4.83 -8.62 -13.49
N LEU A 69 -5.59 -7.64 -13.00
CA LEU A 69 -5.08 -6.30 -12.69
C LEU A 69 -3.98 -6.34 -11.63
N LEU A 70 -4.10 -7.20 -10.61
CA LEU A 70 -3.10 -7.34 -9.55
C LEU A 70 -1.79 -7.94 -10.10
N VAL A 71 -1.88 -8.98 -10.93
CA VAL A 71 -0.72 -9.57 -11.60
C VAL A 71 -0.03 -8.54 -12.48
N LYS A 72 -0.81 -7.80 -13.28
CA LYS A 72 -0.29 -6.72 -14.13
C LYS A 72 0.41 -5.64 -13.30
N TYR A 73 -0.24 -5.16 -12.25
CA TYR A 73 0.31 -4.14 -11.37
C TYR A 73 1.67 -4.55 -10.81
N TYR A 74 1.83 -5.80 -10.35
CA TYR A 74 3.12 -6.24 -9.84
C TYR A 74 4.22 -6.29 -10.90
N ASN A 75 3.91 -6.75 -12.12
CA ASN A 75 4.87 -6.71 -13.23
C ASN A 75 5.22 -5.29 -13.67
N ASP A 76 4.28 -4.34 -13.57
CA ASP A 76 4.50 -2.95 -14.00
C ASP A 76 5.36 -2.16 -13.00
N ILE A 77 5.29 -2.52 -11.70
CA ILE A 77 5.95 -1.77 -10.62
C ILE A 77 7.29 -2.37 -10.21
N TYR A 78 7.41 -3.69 -10.26
CA TYR A 78 8.59 -4.40 -9.77
C TYR A 78 9.33 -5.04 -10.94
N ASP A 79 10.66 -4.97 -10.89
CA ASP A 79 11.55 -5.61 -11.88
C ASP A 79 11.63 -7.14 -11.67
N TRP A 80 10.48 -7.79 -11.50
CA TRP A 80 10.33 -9.23 -11.32
C TRP A 80 9.17 -9.78 -12.13
N ASN A 81 9.25 -11.06 -12.48
CA ASN A 81 8.23 -11.73 -13.25
C ASN A 81 7.13 -12.28 -12.32
N PHE A 82 5.95 -11.69 -12.37
CA PHE A 82 4.77 -12.17 -11.64
C PHE A 82 3.83 -12.89 -12.59
N THR A 83 3.38 -14.08 -12.20
CA THR A 83 2.52 -14.91 -13.04
C THR A 83 1.27 -15.35 -12.29
N SER A 84 0.20 -15.62 -13.04
CA SER A 84 -1.00 -16.22 -12.47
C SER A 84 -0.81 -17.72 -12.24
N ILE A 85 -1.63 -18.31 -11.37
CA ILE A 85 -1.64 -19.77 -11.18
C ILE A 85 -2.02 -20.49 -12.48
N ALA A 86 -2.93 -19.91 -13.26
CA ALA A 86 -3.38 -20.48 -14.52
C ALA A 86 -2.26 -20.52 -15.57
N ASP A 87 -1.48 -19.44 -15.67
CA ASP A 87 -0.35 -19.33 -16.59
C ASP A 87 0.79 -20.26 -16.18
N LEU A 88 1.05 -20.39 -14.88
CA LEU A 88 2.03 -21.35 -14.36
C LEU A 88 1.63 -22.80 -14.68
N ALA A 89 0.35 -23.15 -14.47
CA ALA A 89 -0.15 -24.48 -14.76
C ALA A 89 -0.13 -24.82 -16.27
N SER A 90 -0.14 -23.80 -17.11
CA SER A 90 -0.10 -23.92 -18.57
C SER A 90 1.33 -23.89 -19.14
N SER A 91 2.31 -23.42 -18.37
CA SER A 91 3.72 -23.46 -18.77
C SER A 91 4.32 -24.84 -18.50
N ASP A 92 4.71 -25.55 -19.57
CA ASP A 92 5.44 -26.81 -19.46
C ASP A 92 6.71 -26.61 -18.61
N LEU A 93 6.85 -27.37 -17.52
CA LEU A 93 7.98 -27.37 -16.58
C LEU A 93 9.33 -27.82 -17.20
N SER A 94 9.46 -27.75 -18.53
CA SER A 94 10.48 -28.41 -19.33
C SER A 94 11.68 -27.53 -19.69
N SER A 95 11.63 -26.21 -19.51
CA SER A 95 12.79 -25.37 -19.83
C SER A 95 13.55 -25.06 -18.57
N GLY A 96 14.70 -25.72 -18.39
CA GLY A 96 15.63 -25.55 -17.26
C GLY A 96 16.33 -24.20 -17.19
N ASP A 97 15.65 -23.13 -17.62
CA ASP A 97 16.05 -21.74 -17.48
C ASP A 97 14.98 -21.05 -16.65
N SER A 98 14.97 -21.37 -15.34
CA SER A 98 14.00 -20.86 -14.40
C SER A 98 14.27 -19.39 -14.14
N ASN A 99 13.79 -18.51 -15.02
CA ASN A 99 13.38 -17.20 -14.57
C ASN A 99 12.34 -17.43 -13.49
N GLN A 100 12.74 -17.26 -12.23
CA GLN A 100 11.99 -17.64 -11.04
C GLN A 100 10.75 -16.76 -10.92
N SER A 101 9.68 -17.13 -11.62
CA SER A 101 8.42 -16.41 -11.63
C SER A 101 7.77 -16.49 -10.26
N ILE A 102 7.27 -15.36 -9.75
CA ILE A 102 6.52 -15.30 -8.50
C ILE A 102 5.04 -15.50 -8.81
N VAL A 103 4.44 -16.50 -8.17
CA VAL A 103 3.03 -16.83 -8.38
C VAL A 103 2.16 -15.93 -7.50
N VAL A 104 1.26 -15.18 -8.12
CA VAL A 104 0.26 -14.38 -7.41
C VAL A 104 -0.95 -15.27 -7.11
N LEU A 105 -1.36 -15.36 -5.85
CA LEU A 105 -2.54 -16.15 -5.47
C LEU A 105 -3.82 -15.32 -5.62
N PRO A 106 -4.92 -15.87 -6.17
CA PRO A 106 -6.20 -15.18 -6.26
C PRO A 106 -6.97 -15.19 -4.92
N ILE A 107 -6.32 -15.54 -3.80
CA ILE A 107 -6.95 -15.61 -2.48
C ILE A 107 -6.38 -14.50 -1.60
N ILE A 108 -7.25 -13.62 -1.12
CA ILE A 108 -6.87 -12.56 -0.18
C ILE A 108 -7.52 -12.74 1.18
N THR A 109 -6.90 -12.11 2.17
CA THR A 109 -7.53 -11.89 3.47
C THR A 109 -8.31 -10.58 3.43
N GLN A 110 -9.62 -10.66 3.59
CA GLN A 110 -10.49 -9.50 3.77
C GLN A 110 -10.70 -9.24 5.26
N PHE A 111 -10.53 -7.98 5.68
CA PHE A 111 -10.81 -7.51 7.02
C PHE A 111 -12.06 -6.64 7.00
N GLY A 112 -12.96 -6.84 7.96
CA GLY A 112 -14.20 -6.07 8.08
C GLY A 112 -14.01 -4.69 8.71
N HIS A 113 -12.96 -4.55 9.53
CA HIS A 113 -12.68 -3.36 10.30
C HIS A 113 -11.20 -2.96 10.16
N ILE A 114 -10.97 -1.66 10.20
CA ILE A 114 -9.64 -1.06 10.19
C ILE A 114 -9.62 0.06 11.23
N ARG A 115 -8.69 -0.03 12.18
CA ARG A 115 -8.47 1.03 13.16
C ARG A 115 -7.38 1.95 12.64
N ILE A 116 -7.58 3.25 12.66
CA ILE A 116 -6.54 4.23 12.34
C ILE A 116 -6.49 5.19 13.53
N ALA A 117 -5.34 5.25 14.21
CA ALA A 117 -5.20 5.93 15.51
C ALA A 117 -6.28 5.48 16.53
N ALA A 118 -7.16 6.40 16.94
CA ALA A 118 -8.23 6.12 17.91
C ALA A 118 -9.56 5.70 17.25
N GLU A 119 -9.69 5.81 15.93
CA GLU A 119 -10.95 5.59 15.21
C GLU A 119 -11.01 4.22 14.54
N ILE A 120 -12.20 3.62 14.48
CA ILE A 120 -12.46 2.33 13.82
C ILE A 120 -13.41 2.56 12.66
N PHE A 121 -12.97 2.16 11.47
CA PHE A 121 -13.75 2.18 10.23
C PHE A 121 -14.13 0.76 9.85
N GLY A 122 -15.35 0.58 9.36
CA GLY A 122 -15.92 -0.74 9.11
C GLY A 122 -16.92 -0.75 7.98
N SER A 123 -17.03 -1.89 7.30
CA SER A 123 -18.17 -2.11 6.43
C SER A 123 -19.43 -2.40 7.24
N LYS A 124 -20.57 -1.79 6.88
CA LYS A 124 -21.89 -2.10 7.48
C LYS A 124 -22.34 -3.56 7.32
N SER A 125 -21.64 -4.33 6.49
CA SER A 125 -21.94 -5.72 6.14
C SER A 125 -21.02 -6.75 6.79
N ALA A 126 -20.33 -6.41 7.89
CA ALA A 126 -19.75 -7.43 8.77
C ALA A 126 -20.87 -8.18 9.51
N PRO A 127 -20.96 -9.52 9.42
CA PRO A 127 -21.88 -10.31 10.26
C PRO A 127 -21.51 -10.21 11.75
#